data_AF-A0A7K2P3B2-F1
#
_entry.id   AF-A0A7K2P3B2-F1
#
_cell.length_a   1.000
_cell.length_b   1.000
_cell.length_c   1.000
_cell.angle_alpha   90.00
_cell.angle_beta   90.00
_cell.angle_gamma   90.00
#
_symmetry.space_group_name_H-M   'P 1'
#
loop_
_entity.id
_entity.type
_entity.pdbx_description
1 polymer ?
#
loop_
_entity_poly.entity_id
_entity_poly.type
_entity_poly.pdbx_seq_one_letter_code
_entity_poly.pdbx_strand_id
1 'polypeptide(L)'
;MSRDGRCGCAPCTGARSTAVCPCGVDTGCPWPIRNPAGLGILSYRLGDFSSFRRAMLRPGTGEQELTAWRPGAANDLALQVVDWWAYVAEVLDFYSELIANGCYLRTAPLPEQVNRLVAVLGYRPRPAIGATGVLAALAGRPAPVALPAGFAVQSKGVP
;
A
#
# COMPACT_ATOMS: atom_id res chain seq x y z
N MET A 1 19.75 22.50 5.52
CA MET A 1 18.42 21.86 5.50
C MET A 1 17.55 22.55 4.45
N SER A 2 17.66 22.15 3.18
CA SER A 2 16.74 22.63 2.13
C SER A 2 15.49 21.73 2.12
N ARG A 3 14.32 22.35 2.28
CA ARG A 3 13.02 21.69 2.47
C ARG A 3 12.32 21.30 1.18
N ASP A 4 12.91 21.58 0.02
CA ASP A 4 12.28 21.30 -1.25
C ASP A 4 12.69 19.92 -1.75
N GLY A 5 11.76 18.97 -1.67
CA GLY A 5 11.84 17.65 -2.31
C GLY A 5 11.73 17.73 -3.84
N ARG A 6 12.40 18.70 -4.47
CA ARG A 6 12.55 18.79 -5.91
C ARG A 6 13.94 18.26 -6.25
N CYS A 7 14.03 17.31 -7.18
CA CYS A 7 15.26 17.08 -7.92
C CYS A 7 15.62 18.40 -8.61
N GLY A 8 16.51 19.17 -7.98
CA GLY A 8 16.90 20.48 -8.45
C GLY A 8 17.78 20.37 -9.68
N CYS A 9 17.38 21.02 -10.77
CA CYS A 9 18.33 21.40 -11.81
C CYS A 9 19.25 22.49 -11.24
N ALA A 10 20.56 22.39 -11.51
CA ALA A 10 21.43 23.55 -11.32
C ALA A 10 20.92 24.70 -12.22
N PRO A 11 20.90 25.96 -11.76
CA PRO A 11 20.42 27.07 -12.57
C PRO A 11 21.32 27.24 -13.79
N CYS A 12 20.72 27.20 -14.99
CA CYS A 12 21.39 27.53 -16.24
C CYS A 12 21.74 29.03 -16.22
N THR A 13 22.94 29.35 -15.75
CA THR A 13 23.50 30.70 -15.89
C THR A 13 23.94 30.85 -17.34
N GLY A 14 23.27 31.77 -18.04
CA GLY A 14 23.36 31.91 -19.48
C GLY A 14 24.78 32.10 -20.00
N ALA A 15 25.18 31.22 -20.90
CA ALA A 15 26.05 31.54 -22.02
C ALA A 15 25.73 30.55 -23.15
N ARG A 16 25.64 31.08 -24.38
CA ARG A 16 25.30 30.34 -25.60
C ARG A 16 26.03 29.00 -25.68
N SER A 17 25.31 27.91 -25.42
CA SER A 17 25.72 26.58 -25.84
C SER A 17 24.51 25.93 -26.51
N THR A 18 24.75 25.30 -27.64
CA THR A 18 23.79 24.47 -28.38
C THR A 18 23.46 23.16 -27.63
N ALA A 19 23.80 23.06 -26.34
CA ALA A 19 23.40 21.94 -25.51
C ALA A 19 21.94 22.14 -25.09
N VAL A 20 21.06 21.31 -25.63
CA VAL A 20 19.72 21.07 -25.09
C VAL A 20 19.87 20.90 -23.57
N CYS A 21 19.31 21.84 -22.79
CA CYS A 21 19.30 21.75 -21.34
C CYS A 21 18.74 20.39 -20.92
N PRO A 22 19.41 19.61 -20.05
CA PRO A 22 18.91 18.31 -19.62
C PRO A 22 17.77 18.44 -18.59
N CYS A 23 17.05 19.56 -18.55
CA CYS A 23 15.90 19.75 -17.67
C CYS A 23 14.65 18.97 -18.11
N GLY A 24 14.74 18.20 -19.20
CA GLY A 24 13.69 17.30 -19.67
C GLY A 24 14.00 15.81 -19.50
N VAL A 25 15.15 15.44 -18.91
CA VAL A 25 15.35 14.03 -18.54
C VAL A 25 14.56 13.76 -17.27
N ASP A 26 13.35 13.22 -17.43
CA ASP A 26 12.74 12.37 -16.42
C ASP A 26 13.81 11.40 -15.96
N THR A 27 14.36 11.68 -14.78
CA THR A 27 15.43 10.90 -14.19
C THR A 27 14.77 9.62 -13.70
N GLY A 28 14.66 8.64 -14.61
CA GLY A 28 14.36 7.25 -14.28
C GLY A 28 15.42 6.75 -13.30
N CYS A 29 15.09 6.84 -12.01
CA CYS A 29 15.63 6.21 -10.82
C CYS A 29 14.81 6.75 -9.63
N PRO A 30 14.58 5.94 -8.59
CA PRO A 30 13.32 5.98 -7.84
C PRO A 30 13.06 7.34 -7.21
N TRP A 31 11.81 7.78 -7.29
CA TRP A 31 11.38 9.00 -6.64
C TRP A 31 11.79 8.97 -5.16
N PRO A 32 12.36 10.06 -4.63
CA PRO A 32 12.71 10.10 -3.22
C PRO A 32 11.43 10.04 -2.40
N ILE A 33 11.13 8.85 -1.87
CA ILE A 33 9.96 8.60 -1.03
C ILE A 33 10.14 9.39 0.27
N ARG A 34 9.20 10.27 0.56
CA ARG A 34 9.17 11.07 1.79
C ARG A 34 7.90 10.79 2.57
N ASN A 35 8.06 10.24 3.77
CA ASN A 35 6.98 9.98 4.71
C ASN A 35 7.12 10.90 5.93
N PRO A 36 6.55 12.12 5.92
CA PRO A 36 6.50 12.95 7.11
C PRO A 36 5.81 12.24 8.27
N ALA A 37 6.18 12.60 9.50
CA ALA A 37 5.52 12.11 10.69
C ALA A 37 4.04 12.54 10.68
N GLY A 38 3.14 11.69 11.17
CA GLY A 38 1.72 12.04 11.24
C GLY A 38 0.88 11.65 10.03
N LEU A 39 1.39 10.91 9.03
CA LEU A 39 0.58 10.33 7.95
C LEU A 39 -0.28 9.11 8.33
N GLY A 40 -1.54 9.07 7.92
CA GLY A 40 -2.42 7.89 8.06
C GLY A 40 -2.16 6.78 7.04
N ILE A 41 -1.37 7.06 6.00
CA ILE A 41 -0.90 6.10 5.01
C ILE A 41 0.53 6.46 4.61
N LEU A 42 1.41 5.47 4.53
CA LEU A 42 2.76 5.61 4.00
C LEU A 42 2.70 5.54 2.48
N SER A 43 3.38 6.48 1.84
CA SER A 43 3.76 6.34 0.44
C SER A 43 4.99 5.44 0.39
N TYR A 44 4.87 4.30 -0.28
CA TYR A 44 6.01 3.38 -0.46
C TYR A 44 6.18 2.91 -1.91
N ARG A 45 5.37 3.42 -2.83
CA ARG A 45 5.49 3.11 -4.25
C ARG A 45 6.71 3.75 -4.86
N LEU A 46 7.46 2.95 -5.61
CA LEU A 46 8.58 3.36 -6.44
C LEU A 46 8.11 3.90 -7.79
N GLY A 47 6.94 3.47 -8.29
CA GLY A 47 6.43 3.92 -9.58
C GLY A 47 5.14 3.23 -10.06
N ASP A 48 4.81 3.48 -11.32
CA ASP A 48 3.74 2.83 -12.08
C ASP A 48 4.29 2.07 -13.30
N PHE A 49 3.45 1.31 -14.02
CA PHE A 49 3.82 0.62 -15.26
C PHE A 49 4.62 1.50 -16.22
N SER A 50 4.18 2.73 -16.46
CA SER A 50 4.82 3.64 -17.42
C SER A 50 6.24 4.01 -17.01
N SER A 51 6.45 4.20 -15.70
CA SER A 51 7.75 4.54 -15.13
C SER A 51 8.70 3.34 -15.18
N PHE A 52 8.23 2.13 -14.85
CA PHE A 52 9.03 0.91 -14.91
C PHE A 52 9.39 0.55 -16.34
N ARG A 53 8.43 0.61 -17.27
CA ARG A 53 8.67 0.39 -18.70
C ARG A 53 9.70 1.36 -19.25
N ARG A 54 9.58 2.65 -18.94
CA ARG A 54 10.56 3.67 -19.35
C ARG A 54 11.93 3.41 -18.73
N ALA A 55 11.99 3.00 -17.47
CA ALA A 55 13.25 2.68 -16.80
C ALA A 55 13.96 1.47 -17.45
N MET A 56 13.21 0.43 -17.84
CA MET A 56 13.77 -0.76 -18.50
C MET A 56 14.25 -0.50 -19.94
N LEU A 57 13.62 0.44 -20.66
CA LEU A 57 14.03 0.83 -22.01
C LEU A 57 15.08 1.93 -22.02
N ARG A 58 15.49 2.43 -20.84
CA ARG A 58 16.48 3.49 -20.73
C ARG A 58 17.87 2.86 -20.73
N PRO A 59 18.77 3.24 -21.65
CA PRO A 59 20.13 2.76 -21.63
C PRO A 59 20.86 3.24 -20.37
N GLY A 60 21.54 2.33 -19.70
CA GLY A 60 22.46 2.59 -18.61
C GLY A 60 23.80 3.15 -19.10
N THR A 61 24.61 3.65 -18.16
CA THR A 61 25.95 4.15 -18.48
C THR A 61 26.86 3.01 -18.93
N GLY A 62 27.33 3.07 -20.18
CA GLY A 62 28.21 2.04 -20.76
C GLY A 62 27.47 0.90 -21.45
N GLU A 63 26.13 0.92 -21.47
CA GLU A 63 25.35 -0.01 -22.28
C GLU A 63 25.36 0.40 -23.75
N GLN A 64 25.50 -0.58 -24.64
CA GLN A 64 25.38 -0.38 -26.08
C GLN A 64 23.96 -0.71 -26.54
N GLU A 65 23.41 0.15 -27.40
CA GLU A 65 22.11 -0.10 -28.01
C GLU A 65 22.12 -1.36 -28.87
N LEU A 66 21.02 -2.11 -28.84
CA LEU A 66 20.83 -3.29 -29.65
C LEU A 66 20.73 -2.89 -31.13
N THR A 67 21.84 -3.02 -31.87
CA THR A 67 21.98 -2.48 -33.24
C THR A 67 20.98 -3.09 -34.24
N ALA A 68 20.52 -4.32 -33.98
CA ALA A 68 19.61 -5.07 -34.84
C ALA A 68 18.12 -4.99 -34.41
N TRP A 69 17.82 -4.49 -33.21
CA TRP A 69 16.45 -4.42 -32.71
C TRP A 69 15.90 -3.00 -32.86
N ARG A 70 14.80 -2.88 -33.60
CA ARG A 70 14.06 -1.62 -33.77
C ARG A 70 12.64 -1.80 -33.25
N PRO A 71 12.33 -1.32 -32.04
CA PRO A 71 11.00 -1.45 -31.49
C PRO A 71 10.00 -0.63 -32.33
N GLY A 72 8.91 -1.26 -32.77
CA GLY A 72 7.89 -0.62 -33.61
C GLY A 72 7.21 -1.52 -34.64
N ALA A 73 7.71 -2.74 -34.85
CA ALA A 73 6.98 -3.75 -35.61
C ALA A 73 5.71 -4.18 -34.86
N ALA A 74 4.61 -4.41 -35.60
CA ALA A 74 3.45 -5.09 -35.02
C ALA A 74 3.91 -6.45 -34.47
N ASN A 75 3.53 -6.75 -33.23
CA ASN A 75 3.88 -8.00 -32.53
C ASN A 75 5.37 -8.15 -32.14
N ASP A 76 6.02 -7.08 -31.66
CA ASP A 76 7.38 -7.13 -31.11
C ASP A 76 7.42 -7.86 -29.74
N LEU A 77 7.91 -9.09 -29.75
CA LEU A 77 8.03 -9.92 -28.55
C LEU A 77 8.99 -9.33 -27.51
N ALA A 78 10.07 -8.66 -27.93
CA ALA A 78 11.03 -8.10 -26.98
C ALA A 78 10.38 -6.95 -26.19
N LEU A 79 9.62 -6.10 -26.88
CA LEU A 79 8.85 -5.04 -26.24
C LEU A 79 7.73 -5.61 -25.35
N GLN A 80 7.06 -6.66 -25.79
CA GLN A 80 6.01 -7.34 -25.01
C GLN A 80 6.55 -7.94 -23.70
N VAL A 81 7.77 -8.48 -23.70
CA VAL A 81 8.43 -8.97 -22.49
C VAL A 81 8.72 -7.84 -21.51
N VAL A 82 9.16 -6.67 -22.01
CA VAL A 82 9.35 -5.47 -21.17
C VAL A 82 8.02 -5.03 -20.57
N ASP A 83 6.94 -5.05 -21.35
CA ASP A 83 5.59 -4.71 -20.85
C ASP A 83 5.13 -5.70 -19.76
N TRP A 84 5.39 -7.00 -19.92
CA TRP A 84 5.08 -7.99 -18.88
C TRP A 84 5.85 -7.73 -17.58
N TRP A 85 7.14 -7.43 -17.67
CA TRP A 85 7.95 -7.11 -16.50
C TRP A 85 7.54 -5.80 -15.83
N ALA A 86 7.16 -4.78 -16.61
CA ALA A 86 6.62 -3.53 -16.07
C ALA A 86 5.30 -3.75 -15.32
N TYR A 87 4.44 -4.64 -15.83
CA TYR A 87 3.20 -5.03 -15.14
C TYR A 87 3.48 -5.75 -13.82
N VAL A 88 4.39 -6.74 -13.83
CA VAL A 88 4.80 -7.45 -12.61
C VAL A 88 5.39 -6.47 -11.59
N ALA A 89 6.23 -5.54 -12.02
CA ALA A 89 6.84 -4.53 -11.15
C ALA A 89 5.78 -3.66 -10.46
N GLU A 90 4.76 -3.17 -11.19
CA GLU A 90 3.68 -2.38 -10.58
C GLU A 90 2.87 -3.19 -9.55
N VAL A 91 2.55 -4.45 -9.85
CA VAL A 91 1.83 -5.32 -8.90
C VAL A 91 2.65 -5.55 -7.64
N LEU A 92 3.96 -5.80 -7.77
CA LEU A 92 4.85 -5.98 -6.62
C LEU A 92 5.00 -4.69 -5.81
N ASP A 93 5.08 -3.54 -6.47
CA ASP A 93 5.18 -2.23 -5.81
C ASP A 93 3.90 -1.89 -5.03
N PHE A 94 2.73 -2.20 -5.59
CA PHE A 94 1.44 -2.12 -4.91
C PHE A 94 1.41 -2.95 -3.61
N TYR A 95 1.82 -4.23 -3.69
CA TYR A 95 1.85 -5.08 -2.50
C TYR A 95 2.91 -4.64 -1.49
N SER A 96 4.04 -4.10 -1.96
CA SER A 96 5.08 -3.56 -1.09
C SER A 96 4.55 -2.39 -0.24
N GLU A 97 3.77 -1.49 -0.84
CA GLU A 97 3.09 -0.42 -0.10
C GLU A 97 2.04 -0.95 0.88
N LEU A 98 1.24 -1.95 0.47
CA LEU A 98 0.26 -2.56 1.35
C LEU A 98 0.91 -3.21 2.58
N ILE A 99 2.01 -3.94 2.38
CA ILE A 99 2.79 -4.57 3.46
C ILE A 99 3.42 -3.51 4.36
N ALA A 100 4.05 -2.47 3.78
CA ALA A 100 4.67 -1.40 4.55
C ALA A 100 3.66 -0.68 5.46
N ASN A 101 2.46 -0.40 4.96
CA ASN A 101 1.38 0.19 5.75
C ASN A 101 0.91 -0.73 6.88
N GLY A 102 0.87 -2.05 6.66
CA GLY A 102 0.53 -3.06 7.67
C GLY A 102 1.53 -3.20 8.81
N CYS A 103 2.75 -2.64 8.68
CA CYS A 103 3.81 -2.74 9.68
C CYS A 103 3.76 -1.66 10.78
N TYR A 104 2.87 -0.67 10.70
CA TYR A 104 2.75 0.39 11.71
C TYR A 104 1.31 0.53 12.21
N LEU A 105 1.15 0.73 13.53
CA LEU A 105 -0.16 0.76 14.19
C LEU A 105 -1.14 1.78 13.59
N ARG A 106 -0.62 2.93 13.16
CA ARG A 106 -1.44 4.04 12.67
C ARG A 106 -1.85 3.91 11.21
N THR A 107 -1.11 3.12 10.43
CA THR A 107 -1.29 2.99 8.98
C THR A 107 -1.83 1.62 8.59
N ALA A 108 -1.89 0.67 9.52
CA ALA A 108 -2.39 -0.67 9.27
C ALA A 108 -3.86 -0.62 8.81
N PRO A 109 -4.18 -1.05 7.57
CA PRO A 109 -5.53 -0.95 7.04
C PRO A 109 -6.51 -1.94 7.69
N LEU A 110 -6.01 -3.04 8.26
CA LEU A 110 -6.84 -4.16 8.71
C LEU A 110 -6.78 -4.33 10.24
N PRO A 111 -7.92 -4.56 10.93
CA PRO A 111 -7.95 -4.77 12.38
C PRO A 111 -7.05 -5.92 12.86
N GLU A 112 -6.96 -7.01 12.09
CA GLU A 112 -6.10 -8.14 12.40
C GLU A 112 -4.61 -7.80 12.38
N GLN A 113 -4.19 -6.85 11.54
CA GLN A 113 -2.80 -6.37 11.51
C GLN A 113 -2.48 -5.57 12.77
N VAL A 114 -3.39 -4.67 13.18
CA VAL A 114 -3.27 -3.94 14.45
C VAL A 114 -3.18 -4.91 15.61
N ASN A 115 -4.05 -5.92 15.66
CA ASN A 115 -4.04 -6.96 16.69
C ASN A 115 -2.71 -7.71 16.75
N ARG A 116 -2.11 -8.05 15.60
CA ARG A 116 -0.78 -8.70 15.53
C ARG A 116 0.33 -7.79 16.03
N LEU A 117 0.30 -6.50 15.68
CA LEU A 117 1.30 -5.52 16.13
C LEU A 117 1.26 -5.31 17.65
N VAL A 118 0.07 -5.10 18.23
CA VAL A 118 -0.07 -4.89 19.68
C VAL A 118 0.18 -6.16 20.50
N ALA A 119 -0.03 -7.35 19.91
CA ALA A 119 0.25 -8.62 20.58
C ALA A 119 1.74 -8.78 20.95
N VAL A 120 2.66 -8.16 20.20
CA VAL A 120 4.10 -8.13 20.53
C VAL A 120 4.36 -7.44 21.88
N LEU A 121 3.52 -6.47 22.24
CA LEU A 121 3.59 -5.76 23.53
C LEU A 121 2.94 -6.54 24.68
N GLY A 122 2.41 -7.74 24.42
CA GLY A 122 1.60 -8.50 25.38
C GLY A 122 0.16 -7.98 25.54
N TYR A 123 -0.24 -6.97 24.76
CA TYR A 123 -1.62 -6.48 24.78
C TYR A 123 -2.50 -7.35 23.88
N ARG A 124 -3.58 -7.87 24.45
CA ARG A 124 -4.61 -8.58 23.71
C ARG A 124 -5.88 -7.72 23.64
N PRO A 125 -6.28 -7.25 22.44
CA PRO A 125 -7.54 -6.53 22.25
C PRO A 125 -8.72 -7.29 22.82
N ARG A 126 -9.66 -6.55 23.45
CA ARG A 126 -10.83 -7.14 24.10
C ARG A 126 -11.64 -7.94 23.07
N PRO A 127 -11.92 -9.23 23.32
CA PRO A 127 -12.70 -10.04 22.39
C PRO A 127 -14.13 -9.51 22.29
N ALA A 128 -14.86 -9.97 21.27
CA ALA A 128 -16.29 -9.76 21.21
C ALA A 128 -16.95 -10.34 22.46
N ILE A 129 -17.60 -9.47 23.25
CA ILE A 129 -18.33 -9.85 24.46
C ILE A 129 -19.82 -9.87 24.18
N GLY A 130 -20.51 -10.89 24.68
CA GLY A 130 -21.96 -10.94 24.65
C GLY A 130 -22.58 -9.92 25.59
N ALA A 131 -23.79 -9.46 25.28
CA ALA A 131 -24.58 -8.66 26.21
C ALA A 131 -24.96 -9.50 27.44
N THR A 132 -24.94 -8.88 28.62
CA THR A 132 -25.41 -9.48 29.86
C THR A 132 -26.54 -8.63 30.43
N GLY A 133 -27.58 -9.27 30.97
CA GLY A 133 -28.75 -8.60 31.50
C GLY A 133 -29.55 -9.50 32.43
N VAL A 134 -30.34 -8.89 33.31
CA VAL A 134 -31.22 -9.60 34.23
C VAL A 134 -32.62 -9.68 33.60
N LEU A 135 -33.22 -10.88 33.61
CA LEU A 135 -34.56 -11.11 33.10
C LEU A 135 -35.50 -11.50 34.24
N ALA A 136 -36.70 -10.94 34.24
CA ALA A 136 -37.79 -11.35 35.11
C ALA A 136 -38.88 -12.02 34.26
N ALA A 137 -39.26 -13.25 34.61
CA ALA A 137 -40.29 -14.00 33.92
C ALA A 137 -41.50 -14.21 34.85
N LEU A 138 -42.70 -14.03 34.31
CA LEU A 138 -43.94 -14.33 35.00
C LEU A 138 -44.44 -15.71 34.55
N ALA A 139 -44.66 -16.63 35.51
CA ALA A 139 -45.17 -17.97 35.25
C ALA A 139 -46.63 -18.08 35.70
N GLY A 140 -47.52 -18.55 34.81
CA GLY A 140 -48.96 -18.69 35.08
C GLY A 140 -49.36 -19.90 35.94
N ARG A 141 -48.46 -20.40 36.80
CA ARG A 141 -48.71 -21.57 37.66
C ARG A 141 -48.44 -21.22 39.13
N PRO A 142 -49.27 -21.67 40.08
CA PRO A 142 -49.07 -21.40 41.51
C PRO A 142 -47.93 -22.22 42.16
N ALA A 143 -47.19 -23.05 41.40
CA ALA A 143 -46.11 -23.88 41.91
C ALA A 143 -44.73 -23.31 41.50
N PRO A 144 -43.68 -23.46 42.33
CA PRO A 144 -42.33 -23.05 41.98
C PRO A 144 -41.86 -23.68 40.66
N VAL A 145 -41.27 -22.86 39.79
CA VAL A 145 -40.65 -23.30 38.53
C VAL A 145 -39.14 -23.24 38.69
N ALA A 146 -38.46 -24.38 38.53
CA ALA A 146 -37.01 -24.43 38.51
C ALA A 146 -36.49 -24.13 37.09
N LEU A 147 -35.59 -23.15 36.96
CA LEU A 147 -34.90 -22.87 35.71
C LEU A 147 -33.49 -23.48 35.76
N PRO A 148 -33.13 -24.38 34.83
CA PRO A 148 -31.79 -24.94 34.79
C PRO A 148 -30.76 -23.91 34.34
N ALA A 149 -29.51 -24.10 34.76
CA ALA A 149 -28.38 -23.34 34.22
C ALA A 149 -28.27 -23.57 32.70
N GLY A 150 -28.02 -22.50 31.95
CA GLY A 150 -27.98 -22.54 30.49
C GLY A 150 -29.36 -22.48 29.81
N PHE A 151 -30.41 -22.09 30.54
CA PHE A 151 -31.72 -21.83 29.94
C PHE A 151 -31.62 -20.82 28.80
N ALA A 152 -31.94 -21.26 27.57
CA ALA A 152 -31.81 -20.44 26.38
C ALA A 152 -32.90 -19.37 26.32
N VAL A 153 -32.50 -18.12 26.09
CA VAL A 153 -33.41 -17.00 25.86
C VAL A 153 -33.03 -16.32 24.56
N GLN A 154 -34.04 -15.91 23.78
CA GLN A 154 -33.85 -15.13 22.56
C GLN A 154 -34.37 -13.71 22.75
N SER A 155 -33.52 -12.72 22.50
CA SER A 155 -33.94 -11.33 22.30
C SER A 155 -34.02 -11.06 20.81
N LYS A 156 -35.20 -10.72 20.30
CA LYS A 156 -35.35 -10.24 18.92
C LYS A 156 -35.31 -8.71 18.92
N GLY A 157 -34.43 -8.14 18.09
CA GLY A 157 -34.47 -6.70 17.83
C GLY A 157 -35.78 -6.32 17.14
N VAL A 158 -36.23 -5.08 17.36
CA VAL A 158 -37.30 -4.48 16.56
C VAL A 158 -36.73 -4.27 15.13
N PRO A 159 -37.46 -4.62 14.06
CA PRO A 159 -37.03 -4.38 12.69
C PRO A 159 -36.86 -2.89 12.37
#